data_AF-A0A5J4SRL6-F1
#
_entry.id   AF-A0A5J4SRL6-F1
#
_cell.length_a   1.000
_cell.length_b   1.000
_cell.length_c   1.000
_cell.angle_alpha   90.00
_cell.angle_beta   90.00
_cell.angle_gamma   90.00
#
_symmetry.space_group_name_H-M   'P 1'
#
loop_
_entity.id
_entity.type
_entity.pdbx_description
1 polymer ?
#
loop_
_entity_poly.entity_id
_entity_poly.type
_entity_poly.pdbx_seq_one_letter_code
_entity_poly.pdbx_strand_id
1 'polypeptide(L)'
;MNQIKVNVQESPTFQNHLSSDDEEAIAIVLGKVCHFIHPQIVAKIREANIGFKEEFKAICRNLDIDTFLFEGSDCVFPGVRRHINKEKKEVKWKNNINPEDDTILNDNTLPRHIWAFLAMNKRYSGGAKGMWNPSRLSQFELAHIFGHKEDEKGLEREVFSQYDTTKLPYALFTSASNTVLIPNGLMKPTDKCRSIKIAFYKRYIDLYGGDNLYAEKGFNETCVPEWYSKIKWLDPIPIEELPNREKGIDNLLECRRKYLLNKYLSK
;
A
#
# COMPACT_ATOMS: atom_id res chain seq x y z
N MET A 1 3.96 60.05 -15.12
CA MET A 1 4.15 58.64 -15.50
C MET A 1 2.98 57.84 -14.95
N ASN A 2 2.04 57.44 -15.81
CA ASN A 2 0.88 56.64 -15.41
C ASN A 2 1.28 55.15 -15.38
N GLN A 3 1.16 54.52 -14.21
CA GLN A 3 1.31 53.07 -14.07
C GLN A 3 0.04 52.39 -14.58
N ILE A 4 0.18 51.62 -15.65
CA ILE A 4 -0.87 50.74 -16.16
C ILE A 4 -0.94 49.53 -15.22
N LYS A 5 -2.03 49.40 -14.45
CA LYS A 5 -2.35 48.17 -13.74
C LYS A 5 -2.80 47.12 -14.75
N VAL A 6 -1.96 46.14 -15.02
CA VAL A 6 -2.33 44.95 -15.77
C VAL A 6 -3.15 44.06 -14.83
N ASN A 7 -4.46 44.01 -15.05
CA ASN A 7 -5.31 43.00 -14.43
C ASN A 7 -4.98 41.65 -15.09
N VAL A 8 -4.26 40.80 -14.38
CA VAL A 8 -4.08 39.40 -14.76
C VAL A 8 -5.41 38.71 -14.49
N GLN A 9 -6.16 38.44 -15.55
CA GLN A 9 -7.35 37.60 -15.51
C GLN A 9 -6.87 36.18 -15.14
N GLU A 10 -7.27 35.70 -13.96
CA GLU A 10 -7.02 34.31 -13.56
C GLU A 10 -7.58 33.37 -14.63
N SER A 11 -6.72 32.53 -15.19
CA SER A 11 -7.10 31.51 -16.17
C SER A 11 -8.14 30.57 -15.56
N PRO A 12 -9.23 30.22 -16.26
CA PRO A 12 -10.20 29.27 -15.75
C PRO A 12 -9.51 27.93 -15.50
N THR A 13 -9.48 27.53 -14.23
CA THR A 13 -9.04 26.20 -13.81
C THR A 13 -10.01 25.18 -14.42
N PHE A 14 -9.49 24.23 -15.19
CA PHE A 14 -10.27 23.06 -15.61
C PHE A 14 -10.73 22.32 -14.34
N GLN A 15 -11.97 22.56 -13.92
CA GLN A 15 -12.64 21.76 -12.90
C GLN A 15 -12.95 20.40 -13.52
N ASN A 16 -11.97 19.49 -13.45
CA ASN A 16 -12.13 18.10 -13.86
C ASN A 16 -13.05 17.40 -12.86
N HIS A 17 -14.35 17.47 -13.11
CA HIS A 17 -15.32 16.56 -12.50
C HIS A 17 -15.63 15.49 -13.54
N LEU A 18 -15.10 14.28 -13.32
CA LEU A 18 -15.53 13.10 -14.08
C LEU A 18 -17.03 12.88 -13.80
N SER A 19 -17.79 12.52 -14.83
CA SER A 19 -19.18 12.10 -14.63
C SER A 19 -19.24 10.72 -13.96
N SER A 20 -20.38 10.35 -13.38
CA SER A 20 -20.54 9.02 -12.79
C SER A 20 -20.33 7.90 -13.81
N ASP A 21 -20.74 8.12 -15.06
CA ASP A 21 -20.54 7.18 -16.17
C ASP A 21 -19.05 7.02 -16.52
N ASP A 22 -18.27 8.11 -16.46
CA ASP A 22 -16.82 8.05 -16.65
C ASP A 22 -16.14 7.27 -15.53
N GLU A 23 -16.55 7.51 -14.27
CA GLU A 23 -16.05 6.77 -13.11
C GLU A 23 -16.38 5.28 -13.20
N GLU A 24 -17.60 4.92 -13.61
CA GLU A 24 -18.01 3.54 -13.88
C GLU A 24 -17.13 2.89 -14.95
N ALA A 25 -16.96 3.56 -16.10
CA ALA A 25 -16.16 3.03 -17.21
C ALA A 25 -14.71 2.78 -16.79
N ILE A 26 -14.11 3.74 -16.07
CA ILE A 26 -12.75 3.60 -15.55
C ILE A 26 -12.69 2.44 -14.54
N ALA A 27 -13.63 2.34 -13.61
CA ALA A 27 -13.66 1.29 -12.60
C ALA A 27 -13.80 -0.11 -13.22
N ILE A 28 -14.62 -0.26 -14.26
CA ILE A 28 -14.77 -1.52 -15.01
C ILE A 28 -13.44 -1.94 -15.66
N VAL A 29 -12.69 -0.98 -16.23
CA VAL A 29 -11.36 -1.26 -16.80
C VAL A 29 -10.39 -1.66 -15.69
N LEU A 30 -10.29 -0.85 -14.63
CA LEU A 30 -9.41 -1.13 -13.49
C LEU A 30 -9.69 -2.49 -12.86
N GLY A 31 -10.97 -2.85 -12.69
CA GLY A 31 -11.36 -4.13 -12.13
C GLY A 31 -10.78 -5.32 -12.89
N LYS A 32 -10.68 -5.24 -14.22
CA LYS A 32 -10.19 -6.34 -15.07
C LYS A 32 -8.66 -6.45 -15.14
N VAL A 33 -7.94 -5.40 -14.75
CA VAL A 33 -6.49 -5.28 -15.02
C VAL A 33 -5.65 -5.04 -13.77
N CYS A 34 -6.26 -4.68 -12.64
CA CYS A 34 -5.57 -4.56 -11.37
C CYS A 34 -5.35 -5.94 -10.74
N HIS A 35 -4.16 -6.16 -10.20
CA HIS A 35 -3.81 -7.41 -9.52
C HIS A 35 -3.75 -7.21 -8.02
N PHE A 36 -4.58 -7.96 -7.29
CA PHE A 36 -4.58 -8.06 -5.83
C PHE A 36 -3.79 -9.29 -5.38
N ILE A 37 -3.27 -9.25 -4.15
CA ILE A 37 -2.61 -10.40 -3.54
C ILE A 37 -3.66 -11.46 -3.15
N HIS A 38 -3.36 -12.74 -3.33
CA HIS A 38 -4.29 -13.80 -2.98
C HIS A 38 -4.58 -13.84 -1.46
N PRO A 39 -5.84 -14.03 -1.01
CA PRO A 39 -6.17 -14.05 0.41
C PRO A 39 -5.39 -15.08 1.25
N GLN A 40 -5.07 -16.25 0.69
CA GLN A 40 -4.24 -17.25 1.38
C GLN A 40 -2.80 -16.77 1.64
N ILE A 41 -2.24 -15.95 0.73
CA ILE A 41 -0.92 -15.35 0.92
C ILE A 41 -0.98 -14.35 2.07
N VAL A 42 -2.01 -13.50 2.11
CA VAL A 42 -2.26 -12.55 3.20
C VAL A 42 -2.40 -13.29 4.53
N ALA A 43 -3.19 -14.37 4.56
CA ALA A 43 -3.36 -15.21 5.76
C ALA A 43 -2.03 -15.82 6.23
N LYS A 44 -1.19 -16.33 5.32
CA LYS A 44 0.14 -16.87 5.64
C LYS A 44 1.06 -15.81 6.25
N ILE A 45 0.99 -14.57 5.76
CA ILE A 45 1.76 -13.44 6.32
C ILE A 45 1.25 -13.08 7.72
N ARG A 46 -0.06 -13.03 7.92
CA ARG A 46 -0.68 -12.77 9.24
C ARG A 46 -0.22 -13.79 10.28
N GLU A 47 -0.27 -15.07 9.94
CA GLU A 47 0.20 -16.15 10.83
C GLU A 47 1.70 -15.98 11.16
N ALA A 48 2.52 -15.71 10.13
CA ALA A 48 3.95 -15.46 10.33
C ALA A 48 4.24 -14.21 11.15
N ASN A 49 3.34 -13.22 11.19
CA ASN A 49 3.46 -12.02 12.00
C ASN A 49 3.19 -12.29 13.48
N ILE A 50 2.26 -13.20 13.80
CA ILE A 50 1.99 -13.64 15.18
C ILE A 50 3.28 -14.23 15.79
N GLY A 51 3.90 -15.20 15.09
CA GLY A 51 5.15 -15.83 15.57
C GLY A 51 6.37 -14.91 15.55
N PHE A 52 6.43 -13.93 14.65
CA PHE A 52 7.56 -13.02 14.52
C PHE A 52 7.53 -11.85 15.52
N LYS A 53 6.38 -11.56 16.15
CA LYS A 53 6.20 -10.38 17.00
C LYS A 53 7.20 -10.31 18.17
N GLU A 54 7.34 -11.38 18.93
CA GLU A 54 8.27 -11.42 20.07
C GLU A 54 9.74 -11.38 19.63
N GLU A 55 10.07 -12.04 18.52
CA GLU A 55 11.42 -11.95 17.93
C GLU A 55 11.74 -10.51 17.51
N PHE A 56 10.80 -9.84 16.83
CA PHE A 56 10.99 -8.48 16.38
C PHE A 56 11.12 -7.50 17.56
N LYS A 57 10.32 -7.72 18.62
CA LYS A 57 10.40 -6.97 19.87
C LYS A 57 11.75 -7.04 20.56
N ALA A 58 12.43 -8.17 20.47
CA ALA A 58 13.75 -8.34 21.06
C ALA A 58 14.85 -7.55 20.34
N ILE A 59 14.62 -7.10 19.10
CA ILE A 59 15.65 -6.44 18.28
C ILE A 59 15.34 -4.98 17.96
N CYS A 60 14.07 -4.59 17.95
CA CYS A 60 13.69 -3.19 17.75
C CYS A 60 13.88 -2.39 19.05
N ARG A 61 14.18 -1.10 18.91
CA ARG A 61 14.52 -0.20 20.03
C ARG A 61 13.26 0.49 20.56
N ASN A 62 13.07 1.77 20.25
CA ASN A 62 11.92 2.56 20.69
C ASN A 62 10.72 2.48 19.73
N LEU A 63 10.78 1.56 18.75
CA LEU A 63 9.73 1.38 17.77
C LEU A 63 8.44 0.92 18.45
N ASP A 64 7.32 1.59 18.17
CA ASP A 64 6.01 1.06 18.51
C ASP A 64 5.67 -0.13 17.59
N ILE A 65 5.89 -1.34 18.10
CA ILE A 65 5.67 -2.58 17.37
C ILE A 65 4.19 -2.81 17.11
N ASP A 66 3.31 -2.40 18.02
CA ASP A 66 1.89 -2.66 17.92
C ASP A 66 1.25 -1.85 16.79
N THR A 67 1.86 -0.72 16.41
CA THR A 67 1.53 -0.04 15.16
C THR A 67 1.69 -0.95 13.95
N PHE A 68 2.74 -1.77 13.87
CA PHE A 68 3.06 -2.59 12.69
C PHE A 68 2.56 -4.03 12.76
N LEU A 69 2.53 -4.62 13.95
CA LEU A 69 2.14 -6.02 14.22
C LEU A 69 0.92 -6.05 15.14
N PHE A 70 -0.10 -5.25 14.79
CA PHE A 70 -1.43 -5.30 15.39
C PHE A 70 -2.13 -6.63 15.06
N GLU A 71 -3.22 -6.93 15.78
CA GLU A 71 -4.03 -8.12 15.53
C GLU A 71 -4.55 -8.14 14.09
N GLY A 72 -4.25 -9.22 13.36
CA GLY A 72 -4.63 -9.34 11.95
C GLY A 72 -3.73 -8.60 10.96
N SER A 73 -2.64 -7.95 11.42
CA SER A 73 -1.68 -7.29 10.54
C SER A 73 -1.02 -8.24 9.54
N ASP A 74 -1.02 -7.83 8.28
CA ASP A 74 -0.29 -8.46 7.20
C ASP A 74 0.88 -7.58 6.70
N CYS A 75 1.37 -6.69 7.56
CA CYS A 75 2.56 -5.89 7.31
C CYS A 75 3.77 -6.80 7.07
N VAL A 76 4.34 -6.76 5.86
CA VAL A 76 5.46 -7.64 5.49
C VAL A 76 6.78 -7.14 6.04
N PHE A 77 7.00 -5.84 6.19
CA PHE A 77 8.22 -5.30 6.78
C PHE A 77 7.87 -4.34 7.92
N PRO A 78 7.58 -4.85 9.13
CA PRO A 78 7.28 -4.00 10.28
C PRO A 78 8.43 -3.05 10.59
N GLY A 79 8.09 -1.86 11.07
CA GLY A 79 9.02 -0.75 11.27
C GLY A 79 9.35 0.06 10.02
N VAL A 80 8.90 -0.35 8.83
CA VAL A 80 9.18 0.37 7.57
C VAL A 80 8.03 1.30 7.21
N ARG A 81 8.35 2.56 6.88
CA ARG A 81 7.37 3.53 6.35
C ARG A 81 7.92 4.38 5.21
N ARG A 82 7.01 5.08 4.53
CA ARG A 82 7.36 6.14 3.59
C ARG A 82 7.84 7.37 4.38
N HIS A 83 8.82 8.10 3.86
CA HIS A 83 9.14 9.43 4.39
C HIS A 83 7.96 10.38 4.20
N ILE A 84 7.79 11.32 5.12
CA ILE A 84 6.90 12.48 4.94
C ILE A 84 7.70 13.65 4.35
N ASN A 85 7.05 14.57 3.63
CA ASN A 85 7.74 15.59 2.83
C ASN A 85 8.70 16.49 3.63
N LYS A 86 8.45 16.70 4.93
CA LYS A 86 9.31 17.48 5.83
C LYS A 86 10.64 16.77 6.14
N GLU A 87 10.62 15.44 6.25
CA GLU A 87 11.79 14.60 6.55
C GLU A 87 12.82 14.57 5.42
N LYS A 88 12.40 14.77 4.16
CA LYS A 88 13.32 14.70 3.01
C LYS A 88 14.46 15.72 3.05
N LYS A 89 14.28 16.85 3.75
CA LYS A 89 15.15 18.02 3.63
C LYS A 89 16.18 18.16 4.75
N GLU A 90 15.98 17.51 5.90
CA GLU A 90 16.62 17.97 7.14
C GLU A 90 17.55 16.97 7.84
N VAL A 91 17.55 15.67 7.49
CA VAL A 91 18.35 14.69 8.25
C VAL A 91 19.12 13.73 7.35
N LYS A 92 20.43 13.57 7.64
CA LYS A 92 21.22 12.43 7.17
C LYS A 92 20.83 11.21 8.00
N TRP A 93 19.90 10.40 7.49
CA TRP A 93 19.46 9.18 8.14
C TRP A 93 20.60 8.14 8.17
N LYS A 94 21.09 7.76 9.36
CA LYS A 94 22.03 6.64 9.46
C LYS A 94 21.26 5.37 9.09
N ASN A 95 21.71 4.67 8.05
CA ASN A 95 21.07 3.45 7.55
C ASN A 95 19.58 3.60 7.17
N ASN A 96 19.10 4.81 6.90
CA ASN A 96 17.68 5.14 6.67
C ASN A 96 16.77 4.90 7.89
N ILE A 97 17.29 4.95 9.11
CA ILE A 97 16.48 4.88 10.34
C ILE A 97 16.20 6.31 10.82
N ASN A 98 14.93 6.60 11.11
CA ASN A 98 14.52 7.83 11.76
C ASN A 98 14.85 7.77 13.26
N PRO A 99 15.65 8.69 13.81
CA PRO A 99 16.04 8.67 15.22
C PRO A 99 14.89 9.01 16.20
N GLU A 100 13.78 9.57 15.73
CA GLU A 100 12.64 9.94 16.59
C GLU A 100 11.75 8.74 16.94
N ASP A 101 11.51 7.85 15.98
CA ASP A 101 10.55 6.74 16.10
C ASP A 101 11.16 5.37 15.77
N ASP A 102 12.47 5.31 15.49
CA ASP A 102 13.22 4.11 15.06
C ASP A 102 12.65 3.40 13.81
N THR A 103 11.83 4.11 13.01
CA THR A 103 11.30 3.57 11.76
C THR A 103 12.34 3.59 10.64
N ILE A 104 12.26 2.64 9.73
CA ILE A 104 13.08 2.55 8.52
C ILE A 104 12.35 3.27 7.38
N LEU A 105 12.95 4.34 6.88
CA LEU A 105 12.43 5.10 5.74
C LEU A 105 12.74 4.38 4.42
N ASN A 106 11.73 4.25 3.55
CA ASN A 106 11.87 3.52 2.29
C ASN A 106 11.10 4.13 1.11
N ASP A 107 11.75 4.14 -0.05
CA ASP A 107 11.25 4.71 -1.30
C ASP A 107 10.45 3.71 -2.18
N ASN A 108 9.59 2.88 -1.58
CA ASN A 108 8.78 1.82 -2.23
C ASN A 108 9.57 0.58 -2.69
N THR A 109 10.85 0.47 -2.37
CA THR A 109 11.64 -0.74 -2.64
C THR A 109 11.04 -1.95 -1.93
N LEU A 110 10.68 -1.84 -0.65
CA LEU A 110 10.22 -2.98 0.15
C LEU A 110 8.80 -3.45 -0.18
N PRO A 111 7.80 -2.57 -0.39
CA PRO A 111 6.52 -2.99 -0.95
C PRO A 111 6.66 -3.75 -2.28
N ARG A 112 7.62 -3.36 -3.15
CA ARG A 112 7.91 -4.08 -4.40
C ARG A 112 8.54 -5.46 -4.18
N HIS A 113 9.15 -5.74 -3.01
CA HIS A 113 9.63 -7.10 -2.71
C HIS A 113 8.49 -8.10 -2.69
N ILE A 114 7.31 -7.72 -2.20
CA ILE A 114 6.13 -8.60 -2.11
C ILE A 114 5.86 -9.20 -3.50
N TRP A 115 5.64 -8.34 -4.49
CA TRP A 115 5.38 -8.76 -5.87
C TRP A 115 6.58 -9.43 -6.56
N ALA A 116 7.81 -8.98 -6.29
CA ALA A 116 9.01 -9.58 -6.87
C ALA A 116 9.23 -11.03 -6.41
N PHE A 117 8.96 -11.34 -5.13
CA PHE A 117 9.04 -12.70 -4.62
C PHE A 117 7.91 -13.58 -5.15
N LEU A 118 6.70 -13.05 -5.29
CA LEU A 118 5.58 -13.79 -5.87
C LEU A 118 5.79 -14.12 -7.35
N ALA A 119 6.34 -13.19 -8.14
CA ALA A 119 6.54 -13.41 -9.57
C ALA A 119 7.81 -14.23 -9.88
N MET A 120 8.90 -13.98 -9.15
CA MET A 120 10.25 -14.46 -9.54
C MET A 120 11.04 -15.09 -8.40
N ASN A 121 10.47 -15.14 -7.19
CA ASN A 121 11.15 -15.65 -5.99
C ASN A 121 12.51 -14.98 -5.71
N LYS A 122 12.60 -13.65 -5.91
CA LYS A 122 13.81 -12.86 -5.70
C LYS A 122 13.48 -11.47 -5.15
N ARG A 123 14.47 -10.85 -4.48
CA ARG A 123 14.38 -9.46 -3.99
C ARG A 123 14.33 -8.48 -5.15
N TYR A 124 13.39 -7.53 -5.12
CA TYR A 124 13.31 -6.45 -6.09
C TYR A 124 14.68 -5.82 -6.37
N SER A 125 14.99 -5.69 -7.65
CA SER A 125 16.08 -4.87 -8.15
C SER A 125 15.55 -4.06 -9.33
N GLY A 126 15.65 -2.73 -9.23
CA GLY A 126 15.23 -1.80 -10.26
C GLY A 126 16.30 -1.58 -11.34
N GLY A 127 15.98 -0.75 -12.32
CA GLY A 127 16.87 -0.39 -13.44
C GLY A 127 16.80 -1.36 -14.62
N ALA A 128 17.44 -0.99 -15.73
CA ALA A 128 17.34 -1.71 -17.01
C ALA A 128 17.76 -3.20 -16.94
N LYS A 129 18.74 -3.51 -16.07
CA LYS A 129 19.27 -4.86 -15.83
C LYS A 129 18.71 -5.52 -14.56
N GLY A 130 17.94 -4.77 -13.76
CA GLY A 130 17.31 -5.29 -12.55
C GLY A 130 16.15 -6.22 -12.90
N MET A 131 15.80 -7.12 -11.99
CA MET A 131 14.80 -8.16 -12.25
C MET A 131 13.39 -7.64 -12.57
N TRP A 132 13.07 -6.40 -12.20
CA TRP A 132 11.74 -5.83 -12.36
C TRP A 132 11.27 -5.75 -13.83
N ASN A 133 12.20 -5.49 -14.74
CA ASN A 133 11.94 -5.46 -16.18
C ASN A 133 11.72 -6.87 -16.78
N PRO A 134 12.65 -7.84 -16.64
CA PRO A 134 12.47 -9.18 -17.19
C PRO A 134 11.30 -9.95 -16.55
N SER A 135 10.88 -9.59 -15.33
CA SER A 135 9.67 -10.15 -14.71
C SER A 135 8.37 -9.54 -15.25
N ARG A 136 8.44 -8.56 -16.14
CA ARG A 136 7.33 -7.74 -16.66
C ARG A 136 6.58 -6.93 -15.59
N LEU A 137 7.03 -6.93 -14.35
CA LEU A 137 6.45 -6.11 -13.28
C LEU A 137 6.65 -4.60 -13.56
N SER A 138 7.62 -4.25 -14.41
CA SER A 138 7.80 -2.90 -14.94
C SER A 138 6.65 -2.36 -15.76
N GLN A 139 5.71 -3.22 -16.20
CA GLN A 139 4.48 -2.82 -16.88
C GLN A 139 3.42 -2.31 -15.90
N PHE A 140 3.69 -2.42 -14.59
CA PHE A 140 2.77 -2.04 -13.53
C PHE A 140 3.39 -1.00 -12.58
N GLU A 141 2.51 -0.14 -12.07
CA GLU A 141 2.75 0.70 -10.92
C GLU A 141 2.22 0.03 -9.66
N LEU A 142 2.93 0.26 -8.56
CA LEU A 142 2.46 -0.12 -7.24
C LEU A 142 1.58 1.02 -6.71
N ALA A 143 0.37 0.67 -6.26
CA ALA A 143 -0.51 1.57 -5.53
C ALA A 143 -0.90 0.97 -4.18
N HIS A 144 -1.36 1.85 -3.29
CA HIS A 144 -1.93 1.48 -1.99
C HIS A 144 -3.42 1.75 -2.00
N ILE A 145 -4.22 0.90 -1.36
CA ILE A 145 -5.68 1.06 -1.32
C ILE A 145 -6.05 2.10 -0.24
N PHE A 146 -5.60 1.85 0.98
CA PHE A 146 -5.68 2.73 2.14
C PHE A 146 -4.46 3.64 2.23
N GLY A 147 -4.69 4.86 2.72
CA GLY A 147 -3.64 5.84 2.97
C GLY A 147 -2.59 5.29 3.94
N HIS A 148 -1.31 5.48 3.61
CA HIS A 148 -0.18 5.08 4.46
C HIS A 148 0.60 6.29 4.99
N LYS A 149 0.06 7.49 4.80
CA LYS A 149 0.51 8.75 5.39
C LYS A 149 -0.61 9.40 6.20
N GLU A 150 -0.24 10.24 7.16
CA GLU A 150 -1.21 10.90 8.05
C GLU A 150 -2.21 11.80 7.31
N ASP A 151 -1.77 12.43 6.22
CA ASP A 151 -2.56 13.36 5.41
C ASP A 151 -3.48 12.67 4.38
N GLU A 152 -3.43 11.33 4.30
CA GLU A 152 -4.17 10.54 3.28
C GLU A 152 -5.46 9.88 3.80
N LYS A 153 -5.95 10.28 4.98
CA LYS A 153 -7.00 9.57 5.75
C LYS A 153 -8.41 10.17 5.68
N GLY A 154 -8.60 11.22 4.87
CA GLY A 154 -9.84 11.99 4.86
C GLY A 154 -11.06 11.14 4.49
N LEU A 155 -10.96 10.38 3.40
CA LEU A 155 -12.06 9.55 2.90
C LEU A 155 -12.37 8.39 3.85
N GLU A 156 -11.35 7.78 4.44
CA GLU A 156 -11.47 6.67 5.39
C GLU A 156 -12.33 7.09 6.60
N ARG A 157 -12.21 8.33 7.08
CA ARG A 157 -13.06 8.86 8.16
C ARG A 157 -14.53 9.06 7.78
N GLU A 158 -14.81 9.19 6.49
CA GLU A 158 -16.16 9.46 5.98
C GLU A 158 -16.93 8.17 5.70
N VAL A 159 -16.22 7.12 5.25
CA VAL A 159 -16.86 5.88 4.78
C VAL A 159 -16.79 4.72 5.76
N PHE A 160 -16.04 4.87 6.87
CA PHE A 160 -16.05 3.93 7.98
C PHE A 160 -16.70 4.56 9.21
N SER A 161 -17.62 3.84 9.84
CA SER A 161 -18.35 4.31 11.03
C SER A 161 -17.46 4.57 12.24
N GLN A 162 -16.30 3.91 12.31
CA GLN A 162 -15.28 4.18 13.31
C GLN A 162 -13.92 4.28 12.65
N TYR A 163 -13.15 5.30 13.06
CA TYR A 163 -11.77 5.52 12.62
C TYR A 163 -10.92 5.95 13.82
N ASP A 164 -9.92 5.15 14.17
CA ASP A 164 -8.98 5.46 15.25
C ASP A 164 -7.94 6.47 14.76
N THR A 165 -8.11 7.74 15.16
CA THR A 165 -7.21 8.83 14.77
C THR A 165 -5.88 8.83 15.52
N THR A 166 -5.75 8.03 16.58
CA THR A 166 -4.51 7.91 17.36
C THR A 166 -3.48 7.00 16.67
N LYS A 167 -3.94 6.14 15.77
CA LYS A 167 -3.10 5.18 15.04
C LYS A 167 -2.39 5.79 13.84
N LEU A 168 -1.07 5.62 13.76
CA LEU A 168 -0.28 5.99 12.57
C LEU A 168 -0.37 4.92 11.49
N PRO A 169 -0.68 5.25 10.22
CA PRO A 169 -1.01 4.27 9.18
C PRO A 169 0.21 3.56 8.58
N TYR A 170 1.33 3.55 9.29
CA TYR A 170 2.63 3.15 8.77
C TYR A 170 2.69 1.67 8.39
N ALA A 171 1.98 0.81 9.12
CA ALA A 171 1.87 -0.61 8.79
C ALA A 171 1.32 -0.88 7.40
N LEU A 172 0.42 -0.01 6.94
CA LEU A 172 -0.26 -0.12 5.64
C LEU A 172 0.71 0.12 4.47
N PHE A 173 1.90 0.68 4.72
CA PHE A 173 2.90 0.90 3.69
C PHE A 173 3.45 -0.40 3.10
N THR A 174 3.67 -1.43 3.93
CA THR A 174 4.17 -2.75 3.49
C THR A 174 3.17 -3.88 3.75
N SER A 175 1.91 -3.55 4.01
CA SER A 175 0.81 -4.51 4.06
C SER A 175 0.59 -5.16 2.69
N ALA A 176 0.45 -6.48 2.67
CA ALA A 176 0.28 -7.22 1.42
C ALA A 176 -1.10 -6.94 0.78
N SER A 177 -2.16 -7.00 1.58
CA SER A 177 -3.55 -6.71 1.20
C SER A 177 -3.72 -5.26 0.77
N ASN A 178 -2.94 -4.34 1.33
CA ASN A 178 -2.99 -2.93 0.96
C ASN A 178 -2.21 -2.60 -0.33
N THR A 179 -1.46 -3.55 -0.91
CA THR A 179 -0.70 -3.30 -2.15
C THR A 179 -1.36 -3.92 -3.36
N VAL A 180 -1.49 -3.14 -4.42
CA VAL A 180 -2.09 -3.55 -5.70
C VAL A 180 -1.15 -3.16 -6.86
N LEU A 181 -1.08 -4.01 -7.89
CA LEU A 181 -0.43 -3.66 -9.16
C LEU A 181 -1.45 -3.15 -10.15
N ILE A 182 -1.13 -2.02 -10.78
CA ILE A 182 -1.99 -1.34 -11.75
C ILE A 182 -1.16 -1.12 -13.02
N PRO A 183 -1.65 -1.48 -14.22
CA PRO A 183 -0.92 -1.21 -15.44
C PRO A 183 -0.51 0.26 -15.56
N ASN A 184 0.72 0.50 -16.01
CA ASN A 184 1.22 1.85 -16.24
C ASN A 184 0.30 2.61 -17.21
N GLY A 185 0.14 3.91 -16.98
CA GLY A 185 -0.69 4.77 -17.83
C GLY A 185 -2.19 4.73 -17.51
N LEU A 186 -2.59 3.95 -16.50
CA LEU A 186 -3.94 4.01 -15.93
C LEU A 186 -3.97 4.85 -14.66
N MET A 187 -5.18 5.32 -14.31
CA MET A 187 -5.44 6.07 -13.09
C MET A 187 -5.32 5.17 -11.85
N LYS A 188 -4.73 5.70 -10.77
CA LYS A 188 -4.59 4.99 -9.49
C LYS A 188 -5.83 5.16 -8.62
N PRO A 189 -6.15 4.19 -7.74
CA PRO A 189 -7.19 4.30 -6.72
C PRO A 189 -6.93 5.43 -5.72
N THR A 190 -5.67 5.82 -5.54
CA THR A 190 -5.28 6.97 -4.72
C THR A 190 -5.46 8.32 -5.41
N ASP A 191 -5.76 8.32 -6.70
CA ASP A 191 -6.04 9.57 -7.42
C ASP A 191 -7.41 10.10 -6.96
N LYS A 192 -7.67 11.40 -7.16
CA LYS A 192 -8.76 12.17 -6.52
C LYS A 192 -10.20 11.73 -6.87
N CYS A 193 -10.43 10.51 -7.34
CA CYS A 193 -11.74 9.93 -7.60
C CYS A 193 -12.23 9.11 -6.40
N ARG A 194 -13.12 9.71 -5.61
CA ARG A 194 -13.63 9.14 -4.36
C ARG A 194 -14.40 7.83 -4.59
N SER A 195 -15.30 7.81 -5.58
CA SER A 195 -16.14 6.63 -5.88
C SER A 195 -15.30 5.41 -6.23
N ILE A 196 -14.24 5.59 -7.03
CA ILE A 196 -13.31 4.51 -7.39
C ILE A 196 -12.54 4.05 -6.15
N LYS A 197 -12.03 4.96 -5.31
CA LYS A 197 -11.34 4.56 -4.07
C LYS A 197 -12.27 3.74 -3.15
N ILE A 198 -13.55 4.12 -3.04
CA ILE A 198 -14.55 3.36 -2.28
C ILE A 198 -14.78 1.97 -2.88
N ALA A 199 -14.85 1.84 -4.21
CA ALA A 199 -14.94 0.54 -4.87
C ALA A 199 -13.73 -0.36 -4.55
N PHE A 200 -12.52 0.21 -4.41
CA PHE A 200 -11.34 -0.53 -3.98
C PHE A 200 -11.38 -0.93 -2.49
N TYR A 201 -11.94 -0.09 -1.59
CA TYR A 201 -12.20 -0.51 -0.20
C TYR A 201 -13.18 -1.69 -0.15
N LYS A 202 -14.26 -1.62 -0.94
CA LYS A 202 -15.22 -2.70 -1.01
C LYS A 202 -14.58 -3.99 -1.55
N ARG A 203 -13.78 -3.90 -2.62
CA ARG A 203 -13.03 -5.06 -3.13
C ARG A 203 -12.05 -5.63 -2.12
N TYR A 204 -11.36 -4.77 -1.36
CA TYR A 204 -10.49 -5.20 -0.26
C TYR A 204 -11.28 -6.02 0.76
N ILE A 205 -12.44 -5.52 1.20
CA ILE A 205 -13.30 -6.19 2.19
C ILE A 205 -13.85 -7.50 1.64
N ASP A 206 -14.26 -7.52 0.37
CA ASP A 206 -14.76 -8.75 -0.27
C ASP A 206 -13.68 -9.84 -0.37
N LEU A 207 -12.40 -9.46 -0.52
CA LEU A 207 -11.27 -10.39 -0.61
C LEU A 207 -10.76 -10.87 0.75
N TYR A 208 -10.64 -9.95 1.71
CA TYR A 208 -9.90 -10.19 2.95
C TYR A 208 -10.76 -10.12 4.20
N GLY A 209 -12.02 -9.73 4.08
CA GLY A 209 -12.91 -9.44 5.20
C GLY A 209 -12.58 -8.10 5.88
N GLY A 210 -12.93 -8.01 7.16
CA GLY A 210 -12.61 -6.85 8.01
C GLY A 210 -11.47 -7.07 9.00
N ASP A 211 -10.93 -8.29 9.08
CA ASP A 211 -10.05 -8.70 10.19
C ASP A 211 -8.64 -8.09 10.12
N ASN A 212 -8.22 -7.60 8.95
CA ASN A 212 -6.93 -6.96 8.71
C ASN A 212 -7.06 -5.44 8.52
N LEU A 213 -8.23 -4.86 8.85
CA LEU A 213 -8.37 -3.40 8.96
C LEU A 213 -7.63 -2.91 10.22
N TYR A 214 -7.01 -1.74 10.13
CA TYR A 214 -6.08 -1.27 11.16
C TYR A 214 -6.71 -0.22 12.09
N ALA A 215 -7.11 0.91 11.51
CA ALA A 215 -7.77 2.00 12.23
C ALA A 215 -9.28 2.05 11.93
N GLU A 216 -9.70 1.39 10.86
CA GLU A 216 -11.02 1.45 10.27
C GLU A 216 -11.91 0.33 10.83
N LYS A 217 -13.17 0.63 11.18
CA LYS A 217 -14.22 -0.38 11.44
C LYS A 217 -15.57 0.04 10.90
N GLY A 218 -16.39 -0.97 10.58
CA GLY A 218 -17.77 -0.80 10.13
C GLY A 218 -17.85 0.03 8.86
N PHE A 219 -17.35 -0.52 7.76
CA PHE A 219 -17.46 0.07 6.43
C PHE A 219 -18.92 0.32 6.07
N ASN A 220 -19.22 1.53 5.61
CA ASN A 220 -20.58 1.90 5.23
C ASN A 220 -20.88 1.43 3.80
N GLU A 221 -21.57 0.29 3.69
CA GLU A 221 -21.99 -0.27 2.39
C GLU A 221 -22.87 0.70 1.58
N THR A 222 -23.54 1.69 2.21
CA THR A 222 -24.32 2.70 1.47
C THR A 222 -23.45 3.69 0.71
N CYS A 223 -22.14 3.75 0.98
CA CYS A 223 -21.20 4.58 0.24
C CYS A 223 -20.71 3.90 -1.06
N VAL A 224 -20.97 2.60 -1.22
CA VAL A 224 -20.52 1.84 -2.39
C VAL A 224 -21.28 2.32 -3.63
N PRO A 225 -20.58 2.69 -4.73
CA PRO A 225 -21.25 3.11 -5.95
C PRO A 225 -22.16 2.02 -6.50
N GLU A 226 -23.34 2.39 -7.01
CA GLU A 226 -24.33 1.43 -7.53
C GLU A 226 -23.75 0.53 -8.64
N TRP A 227 -22.81 1.06 -9.42
CA TRP A 227 -22.12 0.33 -10.48
C TRP A 227 -21.05 -0.66 -10.00
N TYR A 228 -20.77 -0.74 -8.69
CA TYR A 228 -19.79 -1.69 -8.15
C TYR A 228 -20.09 -3.14 -8.58
N SER A 229 -21.37 -3.51 -8.54
CA SER A 229 -21.86 -4.83 -8.94
C SER A 229 -21.59 -5.18 -10.41
N LYS A 230 -21.35 -4.18 -11.27
CA LYS A 230 -21.02 -4.36 -12.69
C LYS A 230 -19.55 -4.64 -12.93
N ILE A 231 -18.68 -4.36 -11.96
CA ILE A 231 -17.24 -4.58 -12.07
C ILE A 231 -16.97 -6.08 -12.03
N LYS A 232 -16.37 -6.59 -13.10
CA LYS A 232 -15.80 -7.93 -13.12
C LYS A 232 -14.35 -7.85 -12.68
N TRP A 233 -14.14 -7.98 -11.38
CA TRP A 233 -12.81 -7.97 -10.80
C TRP A 233 -11.99 -9.16 -11.30
N LEU A 234 -10.73 -8.92 -11.63
CA LEU A 234 -9.76 -9.97 -11.85
C LEU A 234 -9.56 -10.71 -10.51
N ASP A 235 -9.68 -12.03 -10.56
CA ASP A 235 -9.42 -12.85 -9.39
C ASP A 235 -7.92 -12.90 -9.09
N PRO A 236 -7.53 -12.83 -7.80
CA PRO A 236 -6.14 -13.00 -7.42
C PRO A 236 -5.62 -14.36 -7.91
N ILE A 237 -4.37 -14.39 -8.38
CA ILE A 237 -3.75 -15.63 -8.87
C ILE A 237 -3.63 -16.62 -7.70
N PRO A 238 -4.21 -17.83 -7.80
CA PRO A 238 -4.08 -18.87 -6.78
C PRO A 238 -2.62 -19.21 -6.48
N ILE A 239 -2.31 -19.57 -5.23
CA ILE A 239 -0.93 -19.86 -4.83
C ILE A 239 -0.33 -21.03 -5.63
N GLU A 240 -1.17 -21.98 -6.02
CA GLU A 240 -0.84 -23.18 -6.79
C GLU A 240 -0.40 -22.86 -8.22
N GLU A 241 -0.90 -21.74 -8.77
CA GLU A 241 -0.63 -21.25 -10.11
C GLU A 241 0.59 -20.30 -10.15
N LEU A 242 1.05 -19.83 -8.99
CA LEU A 242 2.20 -18.94 -8.92
C LEU A 242 3.52 -19.68 -9.20
N PRO A 243 4.45 -19.04 -9.93
CA PRO A 243 5.81 -19.54 -10.07
C PRO A 243 6.45 -19.71 -8.67
N ASN A 244 6.96 -20.90 -8.36
CA ASN A 244 7.56 -21.21 -7.05
C ASN A 244 6.56 -21.19 -5.86
N ARG A 245 5.35 -21.71 -6.12
CA ARG A 245 4.12 -21.96 -5.34
C ARG A 245 4.10 -22.15 -3.81
N GLU A 246 5.10 -21.74 -3.04
CA GLU A 246 5.10 -21.66 -1.57
C GLU A 246 6.40 -21.00 -1.10
N LYS A 247 7.50 -21.40 -1.77
CA LYS A 247 8.86 -20.88 -1.57
C LYS A 247 8.93 -19.36 -1.73
N GLY A 248 8.13 -18.77 -2.62
CA GLY A 248 8.10 -17.31 -2.82
C GLY A 248 7.82 -16.55 -1.52
N ILE A 249 6.75 -16.95 -0.80
CA ILE A 249 6.38 -16.30 0.46
C ILE A 249 7.33 -16.65 1.58
N ASP A 250 7.77 -17.91 1.68
CA ASP A 250 8.72 -18.29 2.74
C ASP A 250 10.06 -17.54 2.57
N ASN A 251 10.54 -17.40 1.34
CA ASN A 251 11.74 -16.62 1.04
C ASN A 251 11.53 -15.12 1.24
N LEU A 252 10.32 -14.59 1.02
CA LEU A 252 9.98 -13.21 1.36
C LEU A 252 10.05 -12.98 2.87
N LEU A 253 9.47 -13.88 3.68
CA LEU A 253 9.47 -13.80 5.14
C LEU A 253 10.87 -13.98 5.73
N GLU A 254 11.67 -14.87 5.16
CA GLU A 254 13.08 -15.04 5.51
C GLU A 254 13.92 -13.81 5.09
N CYS A 255 13.62 -13.24 3.92
CA CYS A 255 14.22 -11.98 3.48
C CYS A 255 13.89 -10.83 4.44
N ARG A 256 12.62 -10.72 4.86
CA ARG A 256 12.16 -9.77 5.89
C ARG A 256 12.98 -9.92 7.15
N ARG A 257 13.04 -11.14 7.71
CA ARG A 257 13.75 -11.42 8.96
C ARG A 257 15.20 -10.97 8.89
N LYS A 258 15.93 -11.42 7.87
CA LYS A 258 17.34 -11.04 7.63
C LYS A 258 17.52 -9.53 7.45
N TYR A 259 16.61 -8.87 6.71
CA TYR A 259 16.67 -7.44 6.47
C TYR A 259 16.53 -6.65 7.79
N LEU A 260 15.52 -6.97 8.59
CA LEU A 260 15.24 -6.28 9.85
C LEU A 260 16.32 -6.51 10.89
N LEU A 261 16.79 -7.75 11.05
CA LEU A 261 17.93 -8.07 11.92
C LEU A 261 19.16 -7.26 11.55
N ASN A 262 19.53 -7.25 10.27
CA ASN A 262 20.68 -6.49 9.81
C ASN A 262 20.50 -4.99 10.06
N LYS A 263 19.29 -4.43 9.87
CA LYS A 263 19.04 -3.01 10.08
C LYS A 263 19.11 -2.59 11.54
N TYR A 264 18.49 -3.33 12.44
CA TYR A 264 18.40 -2.94 13.85
C TYR A 264 19.64 -3.34 14.67
N LEU A 265 20.33 -4.43 14.29
CA LEU A 265 21.52 -4.93 14.99
C LEU A 265 22.84 -4.38 14.43
N SER A 266 22.88 -3.84 13.20
CA SER A 266 24.08 -3.17 12.70
C SER A 266 24.37 -1.91 13.52
N LYS A 267 25.47 -1.92 14.27
CA LYS A 267 25.96 -0.77 15.07
C LYS A 267 26.46 0.37 14.19
#